data_AF-A0A2I1F6X0-F1
#
_entry.id   AF-A0A2I1F6X0-F1
#
_cell.length_a   1.000
_cell.length_b   1.000
_cell.length_c   1.000
_cell.angle_alpha   90.00
_cell.angle_beta   90.00
_cell.angle_gamma   90.00
#
_symmetry.space_group_name_H-M   'P 1'
#
loop_
_entity.id
_entity.type
_entity.pdbx_description
1 polymer ?
#
loop_
_entity_poly.entity_id
_entity_poly.type
_entity_poly.pdbx_seq_one_letter_code
_entity_poly.pdbx_strand_id
1 'polypeptide(L)'
;MIEQETYEHSFIGKFKTKLNDEMEQYREILDTTKKKEVEEKAANIILNVIRIFFFRIQTQEPIGQIHWFQNKDKIDPSLMVGMWDDDDKFDDFEVDICKFPLVRTESNDKLNRRIYTYAIIHPQKKVHSQVNSDNQ
;
A
#
# COMPACT_ATOMS: atom_id res chain seq x y z
N MET A 1 -3.27 -1.88 -44.92
CA MET A 1 -2.78 -1.51 -43.57
C MET A 1 -3.00 -2.73 -42.71
N ILE A 2 -1.95 -3.34 -42.18
CA ILE A 2 -2.08 -4.47 -41.25
C ILE A 2 -2.44 -3.83 -39.92
N GLU A 3 -3.67 -4.07 -39.43
CA GLU A 3 -4.03 -3.76 -38.05
C GLU A 3 -3.07 -4.55 -37.16
N GLN A 4 -2.20 -3.86 -36.42
CA GLN A 4 -1.46 -4.50 -35.35
C GLN A 4 -2.48 -4.89 -34.29
N GLU A 5 -2.84 -6.17 -34.23
CA GLU A 5 -3.58 -6.71 -33.10
C GLU A 5 -2.77 -6.41 -31.82
N THR A 6 -3.34 -5.55 -30.98
CA THR A 6 -2.72 -5.17 -29.71
C THR A 6 -2.96 -6.29 -28.71
N TYR A 7 -2.07 -7.29 -28.71
CA TYR A 7 -2.10 -8.35 -27.72
C TYR A 7 -1.71 -7.84 -26.34
N GLU A 8 -2.46 -8.24 -25.32
CA GLU A 8 -2.09 -8.02 -23.92
C GLU A 8 -0.73 -8.69 -23.66
N HIS A 9 0.23 -7.93 -23.11
CA HIS A 9 1.56 -8.45 -22.82
C HIS A 9 1.46 -9.62 -21.83
N SER A 10 2.15 -10.73 -22.11
CA SER A 10 2.04 -11.98 -21.34
C SER A 10 2.25 -11.81 -19.83
N PHE A 11 3.18 -10.91 -19.44
CA PHE A 11 3.38 -10.51 -18.04
C PHE A 11 2.10 -9.94 -17.41
N ILE A 12 1.43 -9.02 -18.10
CA ILE A 12 0.20 -8.37 -17.61
C ILE A 12 -0.91 -9.41 -17.50
N GLY A 13 -1.11 -10.24 -18.53
CA GLY A 13 -2.10 -11.31 -18.49
C GLY A 13 -1.89 -12.28 -17.32
N LYS A 14 -0.64 -12.72 -17.08
CA LYS A 14 -0.30 -13.61 -15.96
C LYS A 14 -0.66 -13.01 -14.61
N PHE A 15 -0.26 -11.77 -14.35
CA PHE A 15 -0.53 -11.11 -13.06
C PHE A 15 -1.99 -10.71 -12.91
N LYS A 16 -2.68 -10.40 -14.01
CA LYS A 16 -4.12 -10.13 -14.02
C LYS A 16 -4.91 -11.34 -13.55
N THR A 17 -4.66 -12.51 -14.14
CA THR A 17 -5.27 -13.78 -13.71
C THR A 17 -4.97 -14.04 -12.24
N LYS A 18 -3.69 -13.98 -11.84
CA LYS A 18 -3.29 -14.22 -10.46
C LYS A 18 -4.00 -13.29 -9.47
N LEU A 19 -4.06 -11.99 -9.76
CA LEU A 19 -4.71 -11.01 -8.88
C LEU A 19 -6.21 -11.28 -8.76
N ASN A 20 -6.89 -11.59 -9.87
CA ASN A 20 -8.32 -11.90 -9.82
C ASN A 20 -8.60 -13.20 -9.05
N ASP A 21 -7.80 -14.25 -9.27
CA ASP A 21 -7.91 -15.52 -8.56
C ASP A 21 -7.69 -15.35 -7.04
N GLU A 22 -6.70 -14.54 -6.63
CA GLU A 22 -6.47 -14.21 -5.22
C GLU A 22 -7.67 -13.47 -4.63
N MET A 23 -8.26 -12.51 -5.35
CA MET A 23 -9.40 -11.75 -4.85
C MET A 23 -10.66 -12.62 -4.68
N GLU A 24 -10.87 -13.62 -5.53
CA GLU A 24 -12.02 -14.54 -5.45
C GLU A 24 -11.99 -15.40 -4.16
N GLN A 25 -10.82 -15.55 -3.52
CA GLN A 25 -10.72 -16.23 -2.21
C GLN A 25 -11.41 -15.44 -1.09
N TYR A 26 -11.62 -14.14 -1.27
CA TYR A 26 -12.18 -13.25 -0.25
C TYR A 26 -13.55 -12.68 -0.63
N ARG A 27 -14.00 -12.89 -1.87
CA ARG A 27 -15.28 -12.36 -2.38
C ARG A 27 -15.83 -13.23 -3.50
N GLU A 28 -17.15 -13.16 -3.69
CA GLU A 28 -17.82 -13.68 -4.87
C GLU A 28 -18.61 -12.55 -5.54
N ILE A 29 -18.50 -12.40 -6.87
CA ILE A 29 -19.27 -11.41 -7.64
C ILE A 29 -20.28 -12.17 -8.51
N LEU A 30 -21.54 -12.18 -8.06
CA LEU A 30 -22.63 -12.90 -8.71
C LEU A 30 -23.06 -12.29 -10.05
N ASP A 31 -22.98 -10.96 -10.18
CA ASP A 31 -23.29 -10.26 -11.43
C ASP A 31 -22.13 -10.42 -12.42
N THR A 32 -22.39 -11.12 -13.52
CA THR A 32 -21.37 -11.47 -14.52
C THR A 32 -20.84 -10.26 -15.29
N THR A 33 -21.67 -9.25 -15.53
CA THR A 33 -21.26 -7.99 -16.18
C THR A 33 -20.30 -7.25 -15.26
N LYS A 34 -20.68 -7.09 -14.00
CA LYS A 34 -19.88 -6.43 -12.97
C LYS A 34 -18.57 -7.19 -12.71
N LYS A 35 -18.60 -8.52 -12.71
CA LYS A 35 -17.40 -9.36 -12.54
C LYS A 35 -16.39 -9.04 -13.63
N LYS A 36 -16.81 -9.07 -14.90
CA LYS A 36 -15.95 -8.74 -16.04
C LYS A 36 -15.38 -7.31 -15.93
N GLU A 37 -16.22 -6.32 -15.62
CA GLU A 37 -15.76 -4.93 -15.44
C GLU A 37 -14.72 -4.77 -14.33
N VAL A 38 -14.88 -5.50 -13.21
CA VAL A 38 -13.94 -5.47 -12.09
C VAL A 38 -12.63 -6.17 -12.46
N GLU A 39 -12.70 -7.34 -13.10
CA GLU A 39 -11.54 -8.13 -13.50
C GLU A 39 -10.70 -7.43 -14.59
N GLU A 40 -11.32 -6.63 -15.45
CA GLU A 40 -10.62 -5.81 -16.45
C GLU A 40 -9.80 -4.68 -15.81
N LYS A 41 -10.17 -4.20 -14.63
CA LYS A 41 -9.40 -3.16 -13.90
C LYS A 41 -8.05 -3.67 -13.39
N ALA A 42 -7.89 -4.98 -13.20
CA ALA A 42 -6.65 -5.57 -12.69
C ALA A 42 -5.44 -5.23 -13.60
N ALA A 43 -5.60 -5.25 -14.92
CA ALA A 43 -4.53 -4.88 -15.85
C ALA A 43 -4.02 -3.44 -15.61
N ASN A 44 -4.95 -2.50 -15.45
CA ASN A 44 -4.60 -1.10 -15.18
C ASN A 44 -3.93 -0.92 -13.81
N ILE A 45 -4.37 -1.65 -12.79
CA ILE A 45 -3.74 -1.65 -11.46
C ILE A 45 -2.29 -2.14 -11.57
N ILE A 46 -2.05 -3.25 -12.26
CA ILE A 46 -0.71 -3.83 -12.46
C ILE A 46 0.19 -2.85 -13.20
N LEU A 47 -0.29 -2.25 -14.29
CA LEU A 47 0.46 -1.24 -15.04
C LEU A 47 0.82 -0.03 -14.17
N ASN A 48 -0.10 0.44 -13.32
CA ASN A 48 0.16 1.54 -12.40
C ASN A 48 1.21 1.17 -11.35
N VAL A 49 1.16 -0.05 -10.79
CA VAL A 49 2.17 -0.55 -9.86
C VAL A 49 3.54 -0.59 -10.54
N ILE A 50 3.65 -1.16 -11.74
CA ILE A 50 4.90 -1.19 -12.49
C ILE A 50 5.43 0.24 -12.73
N ARG A 51 4.57 1.12 -13.23
CA ARG A 51 4.90 2.51 -13.54
C ARG A 51 5.41 3.27 -12.32
N ILE A 52 4.81 3.08 -11.15
CA ILE A 52 5.21 3.77 -9.93
C ILE A 52 6.49 3.15 -9.35
N PHE A 53 6.46 1.84 -9.09
CA PHE A 53 7.47 1.19 -8.26
C PHE A 53 8.75 0.83 -9.01
N PHE A 54 8.65 0.45 -10.29
CA PHE A 54 9.81 0.02 -11.09
C PHE A 54 10.38 1.13 -11.95
N PHE A 55 9.54 2.09 -12.35
CA PHE A 55 9.99 3.24 -13.15
C PHE A 55 10.10 4.49 -12.28
N ARG A 56 8.97 5.11 -11.91
CA ARG A 56 8.97 6.46 -11.33
C ARG A 56 9.87 6.61 -10.09
N ILE A 57 9.83 5.67 -9.15
CA ILE A 57 10.65 5.74 -7.93
C ILE A 57 12.13 5.50 -8.23
N GLN A 58 12.44 4.62 -9.20
CA GLN A 58 13.80 4.21 -9.52
C GLN A 58 14.53 5.18 -10.45
N THR A 59 13.79 5.95 -11.25
CA THR A 59 14.37 6.86 -12.26
C THR A 59 14.37 8.32 -11.84
N GLN A 60 13.80 8.67 -10.68
CA GLN A 60 13.91 10.02 -10.13
C GLN A 60 15.29 10.23 -9.51
N GLU A 61 15.87 11.42 -9.68
CA GLU A 61 17.07 11.82 -8.96
C GLU A 61 16.71 12.83 -7.85
N PRO A 62 17.08 12.54 -6.59
CA PRO A 62 17.69 11.30 -6.07
C PRO A 62 16.71 10.11 -6.04
N ILE A 63 17.27 8.89 -6.11
CA ILE A 63 16.49 7.64 -6.11
C ILE A 63 15.69 7.53 -4.81
N GLY A 64 14.41 7.16 -4.93
CA GLY A 64 13.53 6.98 -3.80
C GLY A 64 13.70 5.60 -3.14
N GLN A 65 13.82 5.58 -1.82
CA GLN A 65 13.68 4.39 -1.00
C GLN A 65 12.22 4.19 -0.57
N ILE A 66 11.80 2.93 -0.56
CA ILE A 66 10.46 2.50 -0.19
C ILE A 66 10.52 1.84 1.18
N HIS A 67 9.63 2.24 2.09
CA HIS A 67 9.53 1.65 3.41
C HIS A 67 8.07 1.30 3.74
N TRP A 68 7.84 0.03 4.07
CA TRP A 68 6.55 -0.48 4.51
C TRP A 68 6.58 -0.66 6.02
N PHE A 69 5.70 0.07 6.70
CA PHE A 69 5.49 -0.11 8.14
C PHE A 69 4.76 -1.42 8.41
N GLN A 70 5.16 -2.09 9.48
CA GLN A 70 4.66 -3.38 9.89
C GLN A 70 3.52 -3.24 10.90
N ASN A 71 2.75 -4.31 11.06
CA ASN A 71 1.74 -4.40 12.10
C ASN A 71 2.39 -4.14 13.47
N LYS A 72 1.73 -3.33 14.31
CA LYS A 72 2.16 -2.86 15.64
C LYS A 72 3.29 -1.82 15.65
N ASP A 73 3.74 -1.33 14.50
CA ASP A 73 4.64 -0.18 14.49
C ASP A 73 3.96 1.03 15.14
N LYS A 74 4.73 1.84 15.88
CA LYS A 74 4.23 3.07 16.49
C LYS A 74 3.83 4.06 15.38
N ILE A 75 2.67 4.71 15.54
CA ILE A 75 2.27 5.80 14.65
C ILE A 75 3.26 6.96 14.77
N ASP A 76 3.82 7.36 13.62
CA ASP A 76 4.69 8.52 13.48
C ASP A 76 4.08 9.48 12.44
N PRO A 77 3.36 10.53 12.87
CA PRO A 77 2.74 11.49 11.97
C PRO A 77 3.74 12.24 11.09
N SER A 78 5.03 12.25 11.43
CA SER A 78 6.06 12.84 10.58
C SER A 78 6.38 11.99 9.34
N LEU A 79 5.94 10.72 9.31
CA LEU A 79 6.20 9.75 8.24
C LEU A 79 4.94 9.08 7.69
N MET A 80 3.82 9.23 8.37
CA MET A 80 2.57 8.53 8.11
C MET A 80 1.40 9.50 8.00
N VAL A 81 0.41 9.13 7.19
CA VAL A 81 -0.91 9.75 7.12
C VAL A 81 -1.97 8.68 7.29
N GLY A 82 -3.07 9.03 7.96
CA GLY A 82 -4.19 8.12 8.20
C GLY A 82 -5.46 8.89 8.51
N MET A 83 -6.54 8.17 8.75
CA MET A 83 -7.81 8.75 9.21
C MET A 83 -7.75 8.90 10.73
N TRP A 84 -7.01 9.91 11.19
CA TRP A 84 -6.97 10.33 12.59
C TRP A 84 -7.11 11.86 12.64
N ASP A 85 -7.75 12.36 13.68
CA ASP A 85 -7.91 13.80 13.92
C ASP A 85 -6.64 14.37 14.56
N ASP A 86 -6.40 15.68 14.43
CA ASP A 86 -5.22 16.34 15.00
C ASP A 86 -5.16 16.23 16.55
N ASP A 87 -6.31 15.97 17.18
CA ASP A 87 -6.48 15.80 18.63
C ASP A 87 -6.31 14.34 19.10
N ASP A 88 -6.08 13.38 18.19
CA ASP A 88 -5.94 11.97 18.54
C ASP A 88 -4.63 11.68 19.28
N LYS A 89 -4.75 10.96 20.40
CA LYS A 89 -3.58 10.46 21.14
C LYS A 89 -2.93 9.32 20.37
N PHE A 90 -1.95 9.63 19.53
CA PHE A 90 -1.19 8.64 18.76
C PHE A 90 -0.57 7.53 19.61
N ASP A 91 -0.28 7.80 20.88
CA ASP A 91 0.25 6.78 21.80
C ASP A 91 -0.74 5.64 22.07
N ASP A 92 -2.03 5.84 21.84
CA ASP A 92 -3.07 4.80 22.01
C ASP A 92 -3.25 3.96 20.74
N PHE A 93 -2.59 4.32 19.63
CA PHE A 93 -2.71 3.66 18.34
C PHE A 93 -1.39 3.06 17.85
N GLU A 94 -1.52 2.04 17.02
CA GLU A 94 -0.43 1.39 16.31
C GLU A 94 -0.87 1.05 14.87
N VAL A 95 0.10 0.78 14.01
CA VAL A 95 -0.17 0.36 12.63
C VAL A 95 -0.93 -0.97 12.65
N ASP A 96 -2.09 -1.01 12.01
CA ASP A 96 -2.72 -2.28 11.64
C ASP A 96 -2.22 -2.70 10.26
N ILE A 97 -2.51 -1.86 9.26
CA ILE A 97 -2.19 -2.10 7.85
C ILE A 97 -1.52 -0.85 7.25
N CYS A 98 -0.36 -1.05 6.62
CA CYS A 98 0.26 -0.05 5.74
C CYS A 98 -0.30 -0.22 4.31
N LYS A 99 -1.24 0.64 3.92
CA LYS A 99 -1.94 0.60 2.61
C LYS A 99 -1.05 1.07 1.45
N PHE A 100 -0.16 2.02 1.72
CA PHE A 100 0.79 2.55 0.75
C PHE A 100 2.09 2.92 1.47
N PRO A 101 3.28 2.66 0.90
CA PRO A 101 4.52 2.81 1.62
C PRO A 101 4.97 4.27 1.70
N LEU A 102 5.85 4.54 2.66
CA LEU A 102 6.65 5.75 2.68
C LEU A 102 7.64 5.71 1.51
N VAL A 103 7.71 6.81 0.75
CA VAL A 103 8.72 7.02 -0.29
C VAL A 103 9.55 8.24 0.07
N ARG A 104 10.86 8.07 0.20
CA ARG A 104 11.79 9.13 0.66
C ARG A 104 13.14 9.05 -0.05
N THR A 105 13.95 10.08 0.04
CA THR A 105 15.33 10.03 -0.44
C THR A 105 16.22 9.17 0.46
N GLU A 106 17.21 8.52 -0.15
CA GLU A 106 18.33 7.92 0.57
C GLU A 106 19.24 9.02 1.11
N SER A 107 18.99 9.44 2.35
CA SER A 107 19.93 10.29 3.07
C SER A 107 19.97 9.89 4.54
N ASN A 108 21.19 9.67 5.04
CA ASN A 108 21.46 9.44 6.46
C ASN A 108 21.32 10.72 7.28
N ASP A 109 21.28 11.88 6.62
CA ASP A 109 21.07 13.16 7.26
C ASP A 109 19.57 13.50 7.28
N LYS A 110 19.00 13.61 8.49
CA LYS A 110 17.59 13.95 8.69
C LYS A 110 17.22 15.29 8.04
N LEU A 111 18.16 16.23 7.91
CA LEU A 111 17.93 17.55 7.33
C LEU A 111 17.81 17.52 5.80
N ASN A 112 18.46 16.55 5.15
CA ASN A 112 18.46 16.40 3.69
C ASN A 112 17.52 15.29 3.20
N ARG A 113 16.81 14.63 4.13
CA ARG A 113 15.84 13.60 3.82
C ARG A 113 14.53 14.22 3.34
N ARG A 114 14.26 14.11 2.04
CA ARG A 114 13.01 14.57 1.44
C ARG A 114 12.01 13.42 1.40
N ILE A 115 10.79 13.67 1.87
CA ILE A 115 9.65 12.74 1.74
C ILE A 115 8.95 13.06 0.43
N TYR A 116 8.82 12.06 -0.43
CA TYR A 116 8.04 12.14 -1.67
C TYR A 116 6.59 11.77 -1.44
N THR A 117 6.33 10.79 -0.57
CA THR A 117 4.99 10.32 -0.23
C THR A 117 5.03 9.75 1.18
N TYR A 118 4.12 10.20 2.05
CA TYR A 118 3.94 9.62 3.39
C TYR A 118 3.31 8.23 3.27
N ALA A 119 3.58 7.35 4.23
CA ALA A 119 2.89 6.06 4.27
C ALA A 119 1.41 6.27 4.60
N ILE A 120 0.52 5.55 3.91
CA ILE A 120 -0.92 5.59 4.20
C ILE A 120 -1.24 4.43 5.14
N ILE A 121 -1.66 4.76 6.36
CA ILE A 121 -1.85 3.80 7.45
C ILE A 121 -3.34 3.65 7.79
N HIS A 122 -3.74 2.41 8.05
CA HIS A 122 -4.92 2.11 8.84
C HIS A 122 -4.48 1.84 10.29
N PRO A 123 -4.90 2.66 11.26
CA PRO A 123 -4.51 2.48 12.65
C PRO A 123 -5.45 1.51 13.37
N GLN A 124 -4.94 0.83 14.39
CA GLN A 124 -5.72 0.10 15.39
C GLN A 124 -5.36 0.60 16.80
N LYS A 125 -6.32 0.50 17.73
CA LYS A 125 -6.05 0.82 19.14
C LYS A 125 -5.19 -0.27 19.77
N LYS A 126 -4.23 0.13 20.59
CA LYS A 126 -3.44 -0.79 21.38
C LYS A 126 -4.35 -1.54 22.34
N VAL A 127 -4.24 -2.86 22.36
CA VAL A 127 -4.87 -3.67 23.41
C VAL A 127 -3.99 -3.57 24.64
N HIS A 128 -4.36 -2.71 25.59
CA HIS A 128 -3.75 -2.76 26.92
C HIS A 128 -4.20 -4.04 27.60
N SER A 129 -3.34 -5.05 27.65
CA SER A 129 -3.52 -6.16 28.58
C SER A 129 -3.43 -5.58 29.99
N GLN A 130 -4.56 -5.36 30.65
CA GLN A 130 -4.58 -5.18 32.09
C GLN A 130 -4.07 -6.48 32.70
N VAL A 131 -2.79 -6.51 33.03
CA VAL A 131 -2.27 -7.49 33.99
C VAL A 131 -2.89 -7.09 35.32
N ASN A 132 -4.02 -7.71 35.67
CA ASN A 132 -4.57 -7.65 37.02
C ASN A 132 -3.47 -8.11 37.98
N SER A 133 -2.85 -7.14 38.63
CA SER A 133 -1.90 -7.32 39.72
C SER A 133 -2.67 -7.31 41.04
N ASP A 134 -3.73 -8.12 41.11
CA ASP A 134 -4.45 -8.42 42.34
C ASP A 134 -4.18 -9.89 42.67
N ASN A 135 -3.01 -10.14 43.26
CA ASN A 135 -2.70 -11.32 44.07
C ASN A 135 -1.41 -11.04 44.84
N GLN A 136 -1.51 -10.24 45.91
CA GLN A 136 -0.62 -10.28 47.07
C GLN A 136 -1.40 -9.98 48.33
#